data_AF-A0A933BNQ0-F1
#
_entry.id   AF-A0A933BNQ0-F1
#
_cell.length_a   1.000
_cell.length_b   1.000
_cell.length_c   1.000
_cell.angle_alpha   90.00
_cell.angle_beta   90.00
_cell.angle_gamma   90.00
#
_symmetry.space_group_name_H-M   'P 1'
#
loop_
_entity.id
_entity.type
_entity.pdbx_description
1 polymer ?
#
loop_
_entity_poly.entity_id
_entity_poly.type
_entity_poly.pdbx_seq_one_letter_code
_entity_poly.pdbx_strand_id
1 'polypeptide(L)'
;MASGRERFDFYALRIIESMLRRISLEDILAGRGLEEFDLNRPSLQPSLGAISMLVDGQKAIALDFILSPLAKNLVSLLHYFETRDQTAFQKVLKDLLDLFNIRFDEFDRVRNEAAYLQTMASGKNDKKRLMDFVKGPTVLEVGPAGGAILDLLEEVKHTRGGIERIIGLDISEEALKDLEVRRKNTSASYELLQGDAFELRKVLHKKGIPALDSIVFSSILHEIYSYGPRQFDIDSVRAMLGESLEALGPGGRLIIRDGVIPEDGETWQVMEIKDQNSFDFFNSYISNFEGRKIPLKILSNELDAGKTARIRIQRKDAMEFMYTLTWGPESFPYEVREQYGVLKRSEYVRLIHNIAAERGIPVLETPVPPEWRSYLQQGYVRNLQDKVALFDEDGQEAPFPPSNMILVFEKKSELKISPKKAGAVSKVSLRKARAEDVPKIIRIIHSKNNRKAFGLVGQSSGSARQVNEYRLELPSLN
;
A
#
# COMPACT_ATOMS: atom_id res chain seq x y z
N MET A 1 25.67 -4.61 46.93
CA MET A 1 24.31 -4.64 46.37
C MET A 1 24.05 -3.28 45.75
N ALA A 2 24.13 -3.17 44.42
CA ALA A 2 23.86 -1.93 43.70
C ALA A 2 22.33 -1.78 43.58
N SER A 3 21.74 -0.88 44.36
CA SER A 3 20.33 -0.53 44.24
C SER A 3 20.08 0.08 42.87
N GLY A 4 19.18 -0.52 42.11
CA GLY A 4 18.78 -0.07 40.79
C GLY A 4 18.39 1.41 40.81
N ARG A 5 19.15 2.25 40.10
CA ARG A 5 18.64 3.51 39.61
C ARG A 5 17.69 3.16 38.49
N GLU A 6 16.39 3.13 38.76
CA GLU A 6 15.39 3.13 37.71
C GLU A 6 15.69 4.28 36.75
N ARG A 7 15.65 3.97 35.46
CA ARG A 7 15.82 4.93 34.37
C ARG A 7 14.72 5.98 34.55
N PHE A 8 15.11 7.22 34.85
CA PHE A 8 14.17 8.33 35.08
C PHE A 8 13.20 8.49 33.89
N ASP A 9 11.90 8.49 34.14
CA ASP A 9 10.88 8.79 33.12
C ASP A 9 10.79 10.30 32.92
N PHE A 10 11.33 10.76 31.79
CA PHE A 10 11.43 12.17 31.44
C PHE A 10 10.06 12.86 31.29
N TYR A 11 9.01 12.12 30.90
CA TYR A 11 7.66 12.67 30.80
C TYR A 11 7.01 12.81 32.16
N ALA A 12 7.18 11.82 33.04
CA ALA A 12 6.72 11.93 34.42
C ALA A 12 7.36 13.16 35.10
N LEU A 13 8.66 13.39 34.88
CA LEU A 13 9.34 14.59 35.37
C LEU A 13 8.75 15.88 34.80
N ARG A 14 8.54 15.97 33.48
CA ARG A 14 7.92 17.16 32.85
C ARG A 14 6.51 17.43 33.36
N ILE A 15 5.72 16.39 33.62
CA ILE A 15 4.39 16.52 34.21
C ILE A 15 4.51 17.10 35.62
N ILE A 16 5.39 16.54 36.45
CA ILE A 16 5.64 17.04 37.82
C ILE A 16 6.11 18.50 37.77
N GLU A 17 7.08 18.85 36.93
CA GLU A 17 7.57 20.23 36.77
C GLU A 17 6.45 21.18 36.32
N SER A 18 5.62 20.78 35.36
CA SER A 18 4.51 21.59 34.88
C SER A 18 3.43 21.78 35.95
N MET A 19 3.22 20.80 36.82
CA MET A 19 2.28 20.92 37.94
C MET A 19 2.84 21.85 39.01
N LEU A 20 4.08 21.63 39.45
CA LEU A 20 4.72 22.40 40.51
C LEU A 20 4.91 23.88 40.15
N ARG A 21 5.06 24.22 38.87
CA ARG A 21 5.10 25.63 38.42
C ARG A 21 3.82 26.41 38.71
N ARG A 22 2.71 25.73 38.99
CA ARG A 22 1.39 26.35 39.17
C ARG A 22 0.94 26.37 40.63
N ILE A 23 1.70 25.76 41.55
CA ILE A 23 1.37 25.69 42.97
C ILE A 23 2.44 26.42 43.77
N SER A 24 2.03 27.27 44.72
CA SER A 24 2.97 27.94 45.62
C SER A 24 3.61 26.94 46.60
N LEU A 25 4.79 27.27 47.12
CA LEU A 25 5.46 26.44 48.12
C LEU A 25 4.61 26.36 49.41
N GLU A 26 3.96 27.45 49.77
CA GLU A 26 3.07 27.57 50.92
C GLU A 26 1.85 26.65 50.80
N ASP A 27 1.30 26.50 49.58
CA ASP A 27 0.19 25.61 49.30
C ASP A 27 0.62 24.14 49.30
N ILE A 28 1.79 23.81 48.72
CA ILE A 28 2.38 22.46 48.78
C ILE A 28 2.59 22.03 50.23
N LEU A 29 3.16 22.90 51.07
CA LEU A 29 3.43 22.63 52.49
C LEU A 29 2.15 22.47 53.31
N ALA A 30 1.07 23.14 52.92
CA ALA A 30 -0.22 23.06 53.60
C ALA A 30 -1.15 21.97 53.04
N GLY A 31 -0.74 21.24 52.01
CA GLY A 31 -1.60 20.28 51.30
C GLY A 31 -2.79 20.95 50.59
N ARG A 32 -2.67 22.23 50.21
CA ARG A 32 -3.72 23.04 49.56
C ARG A 32 -3.40 23.24 48.07
N GLY A 33 -4.40 23.62 47.26
CA GLY A 33 -4.20 23.88 45.82
C GLY A 33 -4.00 22.62 44.95
N LEU A 34 -4.07 21.43 45.56
CA LEU A 34 -3.99 20.14 44.86
C LEU A 34 -5.32 19.76 44.18
N GLU A 35 -6.42 20.46 44.49
CA GLU A 35 -7.76 20.21 43.93
C GLU A 35 -7.87 20.56 42.44
N GLU A 36 -7.07 21.51 41.92
CA GLU A 36 -6.99 21.77 40.47
C GLU A 36 -6.30 20.63 39.70
N PHE A 37 -5.57 19.78 40.41
CA PHE A 37 -4.95 18.55 39.91
C PHE A 37 -5.70 17.29 40.36
N ASP A 38 -6.70 17.45 41.25
CA ASP A 38 -7.76 16.49 41.48
C ASP A 38 -8.68 16.52 40.25
N LEU A 39 -8.24 15.77 39.26
CA LEU A 39 -8.99 15.57 38.04
C LEU A 39 -10.21 14.73 38.42
N ASN A 40 -11.29 15.41 38.78
CA ASN A 40 -12.66 14.88 38.70
C ASN A 40 -13.08 14.53 37.25
N ARG A 41 -12.10 14.23 36.38
CA ARG A 41 -12.21 13.51 35.12
C ARG A 41 -11.51 12.16 35.33
N PRO A 42 -12.18 11.03 35.08
CA PRO A 42 -11.74 9.67 35.45
C PRO A 42 -10.39 9.16 34.87
N SER A 43 -9.59 10.00 34.23
CA SER A 43 -8.43 9.62 33.44
C SER A 43 -7.05 9.81 34.10
N LEU A 44 -6.90 10.59 35.18
CA LEU A 44 -5.60 10.91 35.80
C LEU A 44 -5.83 11.18 37.31
N GLN A 45 -5.12 10.52 38.23
CA GLN A 45 -5.28 10.70 39.69
C GLN A 45 -3.90 10.73 40.36
N PRO A 46 -3.14 11.84 40.23
CA PRO A 46 -1.90 11.98 40.96
C PRO A 46 -2.17 12.29 42.44
N SER A 47 -1.76 11.39 43.34
CA SER A 47 -1.65 11.73 44.77
C SER A 47 -0.33 12.45 44.99
N LEU A 48 -0.39 13.66 45.56
CA LEU A 48 0.77 14.42 46.03
C LEU A 48 0.77 14.43 47.56
N GLY A 49 1.81 13.85 48.16
CA GLY A 49 2.06 13.91 49.61
C GLY A 49 3.38 14.62 49.88
N ALA A 50 3.42 15.53 50.84
CA ALA A 50 4.64 16.23 51.24
C ALA A 50 5.23 15.63 52.53
N ILE A 51 6.46 15.15 52.47
CA ILE A 51 7.24 14.76 53.65
C ILE A 51 8.44 15.69 53.76
N SER A 52 8.60 16.34 54.92
CA SER A 52 9.81 17.11 55.22
C SER A 52 10.98 16.14 55.39
N MET A 53 12.01 16.29 54.57
CA MET A 53 13.21 15.46 54.60
C MET A 53 14.47 16.32 54.64
N LEU A 54 15.59 15.75 55.09
CA LEU A 54 16.91 16.36 54.97
C LEU A 54 17.68 15.65 53.86
N VAL A 55 18.05 16.38 52.81
CA VAL A 55 18.93 15.91 51.73
C VAL A 55 20.21 16.75 51.79
N ASP A 56 21.35 16.09 52.01
CA ASP A 56 22.66 16.75 52.13
C ASP A 56 22.69 17.94 53.11
N GLY A 57 21.96 17.82 54.23
CA GLY A 57 21.87 18.87 55.27
C GLY A 57 20.90 20.01 54.95
N GLN A 58 20.23 19.99 53.80
CA GLN A 58 19.20 20.97 53.43
C GLN A 58 17.80 20.41 53.63
N LYS A 59 16.86 21.28 54.05
CA LYS A 59 15.44 20.92 54.10
C LYS A 59 14.92 20.72 52.67
N ALA A 60 14.37 19.56 52.41
CA ALA A 60 13.75 19.18 51.15
C ALA A 60 12.28 18.77 51.40
N ILE A 61 11.45 18.96 50.39
CA ILE A 61 10.10 18.41 50.36
C ILE A 61 10.16 17.19 49.44
N ALA A 62 9.93 16.01 50.01
CA ALA A 62 9.67 14.82 49.21
C ALA A 62 8.22 14.83 48.76
N LEU A 63 8.00 14.63 47.46
CA LEU A 63 6.69 14.54 46.85
C LEU A 63 6.47 13.13 46.35
N ASP A 64 5.45 12.45 46.86
CA ASP A 64 4.96 11.23 46.23
C ASP A 64 4.13 11.61 44.99
N PHE A 65 4.33 10.92 43.87
CA PHE A 65 3.57 11.15 42.64
C PHE A 65 3.22 9.81 42.00
N ILE A 66 1.92 9.56 41.83
CA ILE A 66 1.42 8.29 41.27
C ILE A 66 0.54 8.59 40.06
N LEU A 67 0.98 8.20 38.86
CA LEU A 67 0.13 8.25 37.68
C LEU A 67 -1.04 7.26 37.80
N SER A 68 -2.24 7.65 37.34
CA SER A 68 -3.36 6.71 37.18
C SER A 68 -3.00 5.59 36.18
N PRO A 69 -3.71 4.46 36.17
CA PRO A 69 -3.51 3.42 35.16
C PRO A 69 -3.61 3.94 33.72
N LEU A 70 -4.57 4.81 33.41
CA LEU A 70 -4.74 5.36 32.07
C LEU A 70 -3.60 6.33 31.70
N ALA A 71 -3.13 7.13 32.64
CA ALA A 71 -1.99 8.02 32.44
C ALA A 71 -0.68 7.25 32.24
N LYS A 72 -0.47 6.17 33.01
CA LYS A 72 0.66 5.25 32.81
C LYS A 72 0.63 4.64 31.42
N ASN A 73 -0.54 4.21 30.95
CA ASN A 73 -0.70 3.69 29.60
C ASN A 73 -0.40 4.76 28.53
N LEU A 74 -0.86 6.00 28.73
CA LEU A 74 -0.59 7.09 27.80
C LEU A 74 0.89 7.48 27.76
N VAL A 75 1.54 7.63 28.91
CA VAL A 75 2.99 7.90 28.99
C VAL A 75 3.79 6.76 28.37
N SER A 76 3.38 5.51 28.61
CA SER A 76 3.98 4.34 27.96
C SER A 76 3.81 4.40 26.44
N LEU A 77 2.63 4.79 25.96
CA LEU A 77 2.36 4.96 24.52
C LEU A 77 3.21 6.07 23.91
N LEU A 78 3.36 7.22 24.57
CA LEU A 78 4.22 8.32 24.13
C LEU A 78 5.69 7.88 24.09
N HIS A 79 6.15 7.16 25.10
CA HIS A 79 7.48 6.58 25.11
C HIS A 79 7.68 5.63 23.93
N TYR A 80 6.72 4.75 23.65
CA TYR A 80 6.78 3.88 22.46
C TYR A 80 6.79 4.68 21.15
N PHE A 81 6.05 5.78 21.06
CA PHE A 81 6.02 6.64 19.88
C PHE A 81 7.35 7.36 19.63
N GLU A 82 8.04 7.82 20.69
CA GLU A 82 9.31 8.55 20.55
C GLU A 82 10.55 7.66 20.48
N THR A 83 10.52 6.46 21.08
CA THR A 83 11.74 5.66 21.26
C THR A 83 11.80 4.41 20.39
N ARG A 84 10.69 3.99 19.77
CA ARG A 84 10.71 2.87 18.83
C ARG A 84 10.89 3.36 17.42
N ASP A 85 11.48 2.49 16.60
CA ASP A 85 11.35 2.56 15.15
C ASP A 85 9.88 2.79 14.80
N GLN A 86 9.60 3.95 14.20
CA GLN A 86 8.24 4.37 13.83
C GLN A 86 7.57 3.33 12.95
N THR A 87 8.37 2.63 12.15
CA THR A 87 7.94 1.54 11.29
C THR A 87 7.35 0.37 12.08
N ALA A 88 8.09 -0.09 13.10
CA ALA A 88 7.66 -1.16 13.99
C ALA A 88 6.38 -0.77 14.77
N PHE A 89 6.28 0.50 15.18
CA PHE A 89 5.08 1.03 15.82
C PHE A 89 3.86 0.96 14.90
N GLN A 90 3.98 1.46 13.67
CA GLN A 90 2.87 1.47 12.70
C GLN A 90 2.41 0.06 12.33
N LYS A 91 3.35 -0.89 12.24
CA LYS A 91 3.01 -2.31 12.04
C LYS A 91 2.17 -2.86 13.19
N VAL A 92 2.61 -2.67 14.44
CA VAL A 92 1.88 -3.15 15.62
C VAL A 92 0.50 -2.51 15.71
N LEU A 93 0.36 -1.23 15.38
CA LEU A 93 -0.92 -0.54 15.32
C LEU A 93 -1.86 -1.22 14.31
N LYS A 94 -1.39 -1.45 13.08
CA LYS A 94 -2.17 -2.16 12.05
C LYS A 94 -2.59 -3.56 12.53
N ASP A 95 -1.65 -4.36 13.04
CA ASP A 95 -1.90 -5.73 13.51
C ASP A 95 -2.96 -5.77 14.63
N LEU A 96 -2.96 -4.78 15.54
CA LEU A 96 -3.99 -4.66 16.57
C LEU A 96 -5.37 -4.34 15.97
N LEU A 97 -5.44 -3.42 15.01
CA LEU A 97 -6.71 -3.05 14.38
C LEU A 97 -7.30 -4.20 13.58
N ASP A 98 -6.45 -4.99 12.93
CA ASP A 98 -6.83 -6.25 12.27
C ASP A 98 -7.37 -7.28 13.26
N LEU A 99 -6.65 -7.48 14.38
CA LEU A 99 -7.06 -8.44 15.41
C LEU A 99 -8.45 -8.15 15.98
N PHE A 100 -8.80 -6.87 16.10
CA PHE A 100 -10.11 -6.43 16.59
C PHE A 100 -11.15 -6.19 15.48
N ASN A 101 -10.80 -6.45 14.22
CA ASN A 101 -11.66 -6.23 13.05
C ASN A 101 -12.26 -4.81 13.01
N ILE A 102 -11.42 -3.82 13.31
CA ILE A 102 -11.78 -2.40 13.36
C ILE A 102 -11.72 -1.76 11.97
N ARG A 103 -10.87 -2.29 11.08
CA ARG A 103 -10.69 -1.79 9.71
C ARG A 103 -11.90 -2.12 8.83
N PHE A 104 -12.23 -1.23 7.90
CA PHE A 104 -13.36 -1.43 6.96
C PHE A 104 -13.11 -2.58 5.99
N ASP A 105 -11.92 -2.62 5.40
CA ASP A 105 -11.44 -3.70 4.56
C ASP A 105 -9.90 -3.83 4.65
N GLU A 106 -9.30 -4.67 3.80
CA GLU A 106 -7.86 -4.90 3.83
C GLU A 106 -7.03 -3.70 3.35
N PHE A 107 -7.65 -2.76 2.63
CA PHE A 107 -7.05 -1.55 2.05
C PHE A 107 -7.15 -0.32 2.96
N ASP A 108 -8.01 -0.35 3.99
CA ASP A 108 -8.14 0.72 4.99
C ASP A 108 -6.78 1.06 5.66
N ARG A 109 -6.35 2.31 5.46
CA ARG A 109 -5.09 2.89 5.97
C ARG A 109 -5.22 3.63 7.31
N VAL A 110 -6.33 3.48 8.02
CA VAL A 110 -6.62 3.95 9.39
C VAL A 110 -6.11 5.37 9.66
N ARG A 111 -6.92 6.37 9.31
CA ARG A 111 -6.63 7.82 9.46
C ARG A 111 -5.48 8.37 8.61
N ASN A 112 -4.71 7.54 7.90
CA ASN A 112 -3.69 8.00 6.94
C ASN A 112 -4.18 7.98 5.48
N GLU A 113 -5.34 7.39 5.19
CA GLU A 113 -5.82 7.25 3.80
C GLU A 113 -5.94 8.61 3.09
N ALA A 114 -6.55 9.61 3.72
CA ALA A 114 -6.70 10.94 3.13
C ALA A 114 -5.34 11.60 2.80
N ALA A 115 -4.35 11.50 3.69
CA ALA A 115 -3.01 12.07 3.49
C ALA A 115 -2.22 11.28 2.42
N TYR A 116 -2.36 9.96 2.41
CA TYR A 116 -1.82 9.09 1.36
C TYR A 116 -2.40 9.42 -0.02
N LEU A 117 -3.73 9.48 -0.15
CA LEU A 117 -4.42 9.84 -1.39
C LEU A 117 -4.08 11.25 -1.85
N GLN A 118 -3.94 12.21 -0.93
CA GLN A 118 -3.48 13.57 -1.25
C GLN A 118 -2.05 13.57 -1.79
N THR A 119 -1.15 12.79 -1.18
CA THR A 119 0.23 12.64 -1.64
C THR A 119 0.29 11.97 -3.02
N MET A 120 -0.51 10.93 -3.27
CA MET A 120 -0.69 10.34 -4.59
C MET A 120 -1.21 11.36 -5.62
N ALA A 121 -2.17 12.19 -5.21
CA ALA A 121 -2.73 13.24 -6.06
C ALA A 121 -1.71 14.36 -6.38
N SER A 122 -0.67 14.56 -5.57
CA SER A 122 0.42 15.50 -5.88
C SER A 122 1.18 15.14 -7.17
N GLY A 123 1.10 13.87 -7.60
CA GLY A 123 1.58 13.39 -8.89
C GLY A 123 0.69 13.73 -10.08
N LYS A 124 -0.43 14.46 -9.91
CA LYS A 124 -1.40 14.77 -10.97
C LYS A 124 -0.77 15.41 -12.22
N ASN A 125 0.22 16.28 -12.05
CA ASN A 125 0.93 16.90 -13.18
C ASN A 125 1.72 15.87 -14.00
N ASP A 126 2.30 14.85 -13.37
CA ASP A 126 2.96 13.76 -14.09
C ASP A 126 1.95 12.86 -14.80
N LYS A 127 0.83 12.56 -14.14
CA LYS A 127 -0.28 11.78 -14.69
C LYS A 127 -0.93 12.43 -15.92
N LYS A 128 -0.83 13.75 -16.09
CA LYS A 128 -1.35 14.49 -17.26
C LYS A 128 -0.78 13.99 -18.59
N ARG A 129 0.42 13.40 -18.61
CA ARG A 129 1.03 12.79 -19.80
C ARG A 129 0.13 11.72 -20.44
N LEU A 130 -0.67 11.02 -19.63
CA LEU A 130 -1.57 9.97 -20.13
C LEU A 130 -2.68 10.52 -21.02
N MET A 131 -3.08 11.78 -20.81
CA MET A 131 -4.21 12.40 -21.50
C MET A 131 -3.97 12.59 -22.99
N ASP A 132 -2.71 12.60 -23.44
CA ASP A 132 -2.36 12.69 -24.86
C ASP A 132 -2.64 11.40 -25.62
N PHE A 133 -2.88 10.29 -24.90
CA PHE A 133 -3.14 8.99 -25.49
C PHE A 133 -4.59 8.55 -25.39
N VAL A 134 -5.39 9.17 -24.51
CA VAL A 134 -6.82 8.89 -24.37
C VAL A 134 -7.56 9.21 -25.67
N LYS A 135 -8.47 8.32 -26.06
CA LYS A 135 -9.29 8.44 -27.27
C LYS A 135 -10.71 7.92 -27.07
N GLY A 136 -11.60 8.46 -27.89
CA GLY A 136 -12.96 7.97 -28.10
C GLY A 136 -13.93 8.28 -26.95
N PRO A 137 -15.22 8.00 -27.18
CA PRO A 137 -16.31 8.45 -26.32
C PRO A 137 -16.36 7.76 -24.96
N THR A 138 -15.88 6.51 -24.82
CA THR A 138 -15.99 5.75 -23.56
C THR A 138 -14.62 5.41 -22.99
N VAL A 139 -14.30 6.02 -21.85
CA VAL A 139 -13.01 5.84 -21.16
C VAL A 139 -13.22 5.22 -19.78
N LEU A 140 -12.41 4.21 -19.49
CA LEU A 140 -12.35 3.54 -18.19
C LEU A 140 -10.99 3.80 -17.52
N GLU A 141 -11.00 4.15 -16.24
CA GLU A 141 -9.86 3.99 -15.35
C GLU A 141 -10.10 2.80 -14.41
N VAL A 142 -9.09 1.94 -14.28
CA VAL A 142 -9.07 0.83 -13.31
C VAL A 142 -8.24 1.24 -12.10
N GLY A 143 -8.82 1.13 -10.91
CA GLY A 143 -8.19 1.53 -9.64
C GLY A 143 -8.00 3.05 -9.54
N PRO A 144 -9.07 3.87 -9.62
CA PRO A 144 -8.96 5.33 -9.60
C PRO A 144 -8.40 5.91 -8.29
N ALA A 145 -8.41 5.16 -7.18
CA ALA A 145 -7.96 5.60 -5.86
C ALA A 145 -8.53 7.00 -5.51
N GLY A 146 -7.67 8.01 -5.35
CA GLY A 146 -8.08 9.39 -5.04
C GLY A 146 -8.71 10.17 -6.22
N GLY A 147 -8.87 9.59 -7.40
CA GLY A 147 -9.61 10.15 -8.53
C GLY A 147 -8.83 11.15 -9.39
N ALA A 148 -7.50 11.18 -9.27
CA ALA A 148 -6.68 12.18 -9.96
C ALA A 148 -6.75 12.10 -11.49
N ILE A 149 -6.87 10.89 -12.05
CA ILE A 149 -7.06 10.67 -13.49
C ILE A 149 -8.51 10.94 -13.88
N LEU A 150 -9.51 10.51 -13.10
CA LEU A 150 -10.91 10.89 -13.33
C LEU A 150 -11.07 12.41 -13.47
N ASP A 151 -10.45 13.20 -12.58
CA ASP A 151 -10.43 14.66 -12.70
C ASP A 151 -9.79 15.15 -14.02
N LEU A 152 -8.68 14.53 -14.44
CA LEU A 152 -7.99 14.90 -15.67
C LEU A 152 -8.81 14.52 -16.90
N LEU A 153 -9.53 13.40 -16.87
CA LEU A 153 -10.44 12.97 -17.92
C LEU A 153 -11.63 13.94 -18.04
N GLU A 154 -12.15 14.46 -16.93
CA GLU A 154 -13.17 15.52 -16.96
C GLU A 154 -12.62 16.81 -17.58
N GLU A 155 -11.39 17.22 -17.22
CA GLU A 155 -10.73 18.38 -17.84
C GLU A 155 -10.60 18.17 -19.36
N VAL A 156 -10.15 16.99 -19.81
CA VAL A 156 -10.03 16.64 -21.23
C VAL A 156 -11.39 16.63 -21.92
N LYS A 157 -12.41 16.07 -21.29
CA LYS A 157 -13.80 16.06 -21.78
C LYS A 157 -14.30 17.47 -22.07
N HIS A 158 -14.01 18.42 -21.18
CA HIS A 158 -14.43 19.82 -21.36
C HIS A 158 -13.54 20.63 -22.32
N THR A 159 -12.25 20.34 -22.40
CA THR A 159 -11.27 21.16 -23.15
C THR A 159 -11.00 20.65 -24.56
N ARG A 160 -10.81 19.34 -24.73
CA ARG A 160 -10.53 18.69 -26.03
C ARG A 160 -11.78 18.07 -26.66
N GLY A 161 -12.78 17.72 -25.85
CA GLY A 161 -13.98 17.01 -26.30
C GLY A 161 -13.68 15.56 -26.71
N GLY A 162 -14.67 14.89 -27.29
CA GLY A 162 -14.53 13.52 -27.80
C GLY A 162 -14.68 12.41 -26.76
N ILE A 163 -14.62 12.74 -25.47
CA ILE A 163 -15.03 11.86 -24.36
C ILE A 163 -16.48 12.19 -24.00
N GLU A 164 -17.34 11.17 -23.96
CA GLU A 164 -18.74 11.31 -23.56
C GLU A 164 -18.96 10.72 -22.16
N ARG A 165 -18.35 9.56 -21.92
CA ARG A 165 -18.53 8.75 -20.72
C ARG A 165 -17.18 8.41 -20.08
N ILE A 166 -17.04 8.76 -18.80
CA ILE A 166 -15.88 8.46 -17.97
C ILE A 166 -16.33 7.49 -16.88
N ILE A 167 -15.59 6.40 -16.69
CA ILE A 167 -15.91 5.35 -15.73
C ILE A 167 -14.69 5.11 -14.85
N GLY A 168 -14.86 5.15 -13.54
CA GLY A 168 -13.90 4.63 -12.56
C GLY A 168 -14.38 3.27 -12.05
N LEU A 169 -13.56 2.24 -12.20
CA LEU A 169 -13.82 0.90 -11.67
C LEU A 169 -12.86 0.60 -10.53
N ASP A 170 -13.41 0.25 -9.37
CA ASP A 170 -12.64 -0.16 -8.20
C ASP A 170 -13.30 -1.35 -7.50
N ILE A 171 -12.48 -2.15 -6.79
CA ILE A 171 -12.97 -3.24 -5.95
C ILE A 171 -13.28 -2.75 -4.53
N SER A 172 -12.55 -1.73 -4.04
CA SER A 172 -12.71 -1.19 -2.70
C SER A 172 -13.99 -0.36 -2.58
N GLU A 173 -14.82 -0.71 -1.59
CA GLU A 173 -16.04 0.06 -1.30
C GLU A 173 -15.70 1.40 -0.63
N GLU A 174 -14.65 1.43 0.20
CA GLU A 174 -14.19 2.64 0.89
C GLU A 174 -13.69 3.69 -0.12
N ALA A 175 -12.80 3.30 -1.04
CA ALA A 175 -12.29 4.20 -2.07
C ALA A 175 -13.43 4.79 -2.93
N LEU A 176 -14.45 3.99 -3.27
CA LEU A 176 -15.60 4.47 -4.04
C LEU A 176 -16.51 5.40 -3.24
N LYS A 177 -16.67 5.21 -1.93
CA LYS A 177 -17.42 6.14 -1.07
C LYS A 177 -16.74 7.51 -1.04
N ASP A 178 -15.43 7.53 -0.88
CA ASP A 178 -14.64 8.76 -0.88
C ASP A 178 -14.67 9.48 -2.24
N LEU A 179 -14.56 8.71 -3.33
CA LEU A 179 -14.72 9.25 -4.68
C LEU A 179 -16.12 9.79 -4.95
N GLU A 180 -17.16 9.18 -4.39
CA GLU A 180 -18.53 9.63 -4.53
C GLU A 180 -18.76 10.96 -3.79
N VAL A 181 -18.17 11.13 -2.61
CA VAL A 181 -18.14 12.41 -1.89
C VAL A 181 -17.43 13.47 -2.72
N ARG A 182 -16.23 13.15 -3.24
CA ARG A 182 -15.48 14.05 -4.13
C ARG A 182 -16.28 14.45 -5.36
N ARG A 183 -16.88 13.47 -6.05
CA ARG A 183 -17.67 13.66 -7.28
C ARG A 183 -18.79 14.67 -7.06
N LYS A 184 -19.53 14.53 -5.95
CA LYS A 184 -20.61 15.46 -5.58
C LYS A 184 -20.07 16.87 -5.29
N ASN A 185 -18.96 16.96 -4.57
CA ASN A 185 -18.35 18.25 -4.21
C ASN A 185 -17.78 18.99 -5.43
N THR A 186 -17.29 18.27 -6.45
CA THR A 186 -16.75 18.86 -7.68
C THR A 186 -17.77 18.96 -8.81
N SER A 187 -18.99 18.44 -8.60
CA SER A 187 -20.01 18.30 -9.65
C SER A 187 -19.48 17.57 -10.90
N ALA A 188 -18.59 16.60 -10.71
CA ALA A 188 -18.03 15.81 -11.80
C ALA A 188 -19.06 14.82 -12.37
N SER A 189 -18.91 14.49 -13.65
CA SER A 189 -19.87 13.69 -14.43
C SER A 189 -19.51 12.20 -14.54
N TYR A 190 -18.34 11.80 -14.05
CA TYR A 190 -17.86 10.43 -14.12
C TYR A 190 -18.77 9.45 -13.35
N GLU A 191 -18.80 8.22 -13.84
CA GLU A 191 -19.52 7.11 -13.22
C GLU A 191 -18.56 6.28 -12.37
N LEU A 192 -19.02 5.87 -11.20
CA LEU A 192 -18.27 4.98 -10.30
C LEU A 192 -18.93 3.60 -10.32
N LEU A 193 -18.12 2.57 -10.59
CA LEU A 193 -18.53 1.18 -10.62
C LEU A 193 -17.72 0.38 -9.60
N GLN A 194 -18.43 -0.30 -8.71
CA GLN A 194 -17.82 -1.36 -7.90
C GLN A 194 -17.78 -2.65 -8.70
N GLY A 195 -16.62 -3.28 -8.79
CA GLY A 195 -16.50 -4.58 -9.43
C GLY A 195 -15.07 -5.09 -9.53
N ASP A 196 -14.98 -6.40 -9.72
CA ASP A 196 -13.72 -7.07 -9.97
C ASP A 196 -13.28 -6.85 -11.43
N ALA A 197 -12.12 -6.21 -11.61
CA ALA A 197 -11.55 -5.97 -12.93
C ALA A 197 -11.03 -7.25 -13.62
N PHE A 198 -10.83 -8.36 -12.88
CA PHE A 198 -10.62 -9.69 -13.47
C PHE A 198 -11.89 -10.25 -14.14
N GLU A 199 -13.06 -9.66 -13.87
CA GLU A 199 -14.33 -9.94 -14.56
C GLU A 199 -14.80 -8.74 -15.41
N LEU A 200 -13.88 -7.87 -15.86
CA LEU A 200 -14.18 -6.57 -16.46
C LEU A 200 -15.33 -6.60 -17.49
N ARG A 201 -15.28 -7.49 -18.48
CA ARG A 201 -16.32 -7.56 -19.52
C ARG A 201 -17.71 -7.88 -18.95
N LYS A 202 -17.78 -8.75 -17.94
CA LYS A 202 -19.04 -9.09 -17.27
C LYS A 202 -19.59 -7.88 -16.51
N VAL A 203 -18.72 -7.10 -15.86
CA VAL A 203 -19.09 -5.85 -15.20
C VAL A 203 -19.62 -4.84 -16.22
N LEU A 204 -18.91 -4.64 -17.34
CA LEU A 204 -19.29 -3.72 -18.43
C LEU A 204 -20.61 -4.14 -19.10
N HIS A 205 -20.78 -5.42 -19.43
CA HIS A 205 -22.01 -5.95 -20.03
C HIS A 205 -23.24 -5.72 -19.14
N LYS A 206 -23.12 -5.92 -17.83
CA LYS A 206 -24.20 -5.62 -16.87
C LYS A 206 -24.61 -4.14 -16.88
N LYS A 207 -23.70 -3.25 -17.29
CA LYS A 207 -23.91 -1.81 -17.40
C LYS A 207 -24.22 -1.35 -18.83
N GLY A 208 -24.48 -2.30 -19.73
CA GLY A 208 -24.80 -2.01 -21.13
C GLY A 208 -23.64 -1.40 -21.92
N ILE A 209 -22.39 -1.63 -21.49
CA ILE A 209 -21.19 -1.15 -22.19
C ILE A 209 -20.61 -2.32 -23.00
N PRO A 210 -20.74 -2.31 -24.34
CA PRO A 210 -20.28 -3.41 -25.17
C PRO A 210 -18.76 -3.40 -25.39
N ALA A 211 -18.15 -2.22 -25.41
CA ALA A 211 -16.72 -2.04 -25.67
C ALA A 211 -16.24 -0.68 -25.14
N LEU A 212 -14.94 -0.57 -24.90
CA LEU A 212 -14.27 0.66 -24.45
C LEU A 212 -13.34 1.21 -25.52
N ASP A 213 -13.22 2.54 -25.57
CA ASP A 213 -12.29 3.23 -26.48
C ASP A 213 -10.94 3.47 -25.84
N SER A 214 -10.90 3.69 -24.52
CA SER A 214 -9.66 3.76 -23.75
C SER A 214 -9.82 3.08 -22.39
N ILE A 215 -8.79 2.32 -21.99
CA ILE A 215 -8.63 1.79 -20.64
C ILE A 215 -7.30 2.33 -20.09
N VAL A 216 -7.36 2.96 -18.92
CA VAL A 216 -6.22 3.55 -18.23
C VAL A 216 -5.91 2.74 -16.97
N PHE A 217 -4.67 2.27 -16.88
CA PHE A 217 -4.05 1.75 -15.67
C PHE A 217 -3.03 2.77 -15.19
N SER A 218 -3.23 3.33 -13.99
CA SER A 218 -2.32 4.33 -13.42
C SER A 218 -1.89 3.92 -12.02
N SER A 219 -0.75 3.22 -11.92
CA SER A 219 -0.14 2.81 -10.64
C SER A 219 -1.03 1.82 -9.90
N ILE A 220 -1.36 0.73 -10.59
CA ILE A 220 -2.28 -0.30 -10.11
C ILE A 220 -1.79 -1.71 -10.49
N LEU A 221 -0.92 -1.86 -11.50
CA LEU A 221 -0.40 -3.18 -11.89
C LEU A 221 0.48 -3.80 -10.81
N HIS A 222 1.22 -2.99 -10.05
CA HIS A 222 1.96 -3.49 -8.88
C HIS A 222 1.06 -3.95 -7.76
N GLU A 223 -0.10 -3.32 -7.55
CA GLU A 223 -1.10 -3.78 -6.61
C GLU A 223 -1.74 -5.09 -7.09
N ILE A 224 -2.08 -5.19 -8.38
CA ILE A 224 -2.59 -6.43 -8.99
C ILE A 224 -1.57 -7.57 -8.89
N TYR A 225 -0.27 -7.28 -9.04
CA TYR A 225 0.79 -8.25 -8.82
C TYR A 225 0.87 -8.67 -7.35
N SER A 226 0.75 -7.73 -6.41
CA SER A 226 1.01 -7.95 -4.99
C SER A 226 -0.19 -8.49 -4.21
N TYR A 227 -1.41 -8.21 -4.64
CA TYR A 227 -2.66 -8.57 -3.96
C TYR A 227 -3.67 -9.30 -4.85
N GLY A 228 -3.33 -9.52 -6.14
CA GLY A 228 -4.21 -10.25 -7.03
C GLY A 228 -4.48 -11.68 -6.53
N PRO A 229 -5.44 -12.40 -7.15
CA PRO A 229 -5.83 -13.75 -6.74
C PRO A 229 -4.68 -14.74 -6.59
N ARG A 230 -3.57 -14.51 -7.31
CA ARG A 230 -2.27 -15.15 -7.07
C ARG A 230 -1.28 -14.07 -6.67
N GLN A 231 -0.88 -14.09 -5.40
CA GLN A 231 0.03 -13.13 -4.78
C GLN A 231 1.43 -13.23 -5.37
N PHE A 232 2.03 -12.10 -5.73
CA PHE A 232 3.36 -11.98 -6.35
C PHE A 232 3.53 -12.88 -7.59
N ASP A 233 2.47 -12.98 -8.39
CA ASP A 233 2.43 -13.80 -9.59
C ASP A 233 2.08 -12.94 -10.81
N ILE A 234 2.95 -13.01 -11.82
CA ILE A 234 2.76 -12.28 -13.07
C ILE A 234 1.49 -12.72 -13.81
N ASP A 235 0.99 -13.93 -13.56
CA ASP A 235 -0.23 -14.41 -14.18
C ASP A 235 -1.45 -13.59 -13.73
N SER A 236 -1.41 -12.95 -12.55
CA SER A 236 -2.48 -12.03 -12.10
C SER A 236 -2.52 -10.78 -12.99
N VAL A 237 -1.37 -10.15 -13.22
CA VAL A 237 -1.23 -9.02 -14.16
C VAL A 237 -1.66 -9.44 -15.57
N ARG A 238 -1.21 -10.62 -16.00
CA ARG A 238 -1.53 -11.20 -17.31
C ARG A 238 -3.04 -11.43 -17.50
N ALA A 239 -3.73 -11.96 -16.50
CA ALA A 239 -5.17 -12.18 -16.56
C ALA A 239 -5.93 -10.84 -16.70
N MET A 240 -5.57 -9.84 -15.88
CA MET A 240 -6.15 -8.50 -15.92
C MET A 240 -5.94 -7.79 -17.27
N LEU A 241 -4.71 -7.78 -17.77
CA LEU A 241 -4.38 -7.18 -19.07
C LEU A 241 -5.11 -7.90 -20.21
N GLY A 242 -5.24 -9.22 -20.13
CA GLY A 242 -6.01 -10.01 -21.10
C GLY A 242 -7.49 -9.63 -21.16
N GLU A 243 -8.16 -9.53 -20.01
CA GLU A 243 -9.55 -9.06 -19.97
C GLU A 243 -9.71 -7.63 -20.49
N SER A 244 -8.72 -6.78 -20.21
CA SER A 244 -8.70 -5.40 -20.72
C SER A 244 -8.59 -5.32 -22.24
N LEU A 245 -7.69 -6.11 -22.84
CA LEU A 245 -7.56 -6.17 -24.30
C LEU A 245 -8.83 -6.71 -24.99
N GLU A 246 -9.54 -7.63 -24.33
CA GLU A 246 -10.81 -8.13 -24.84
C GLU A 246 -11.95 -7.10 -24.72
N ALA A 247 -11.96 -6.31 -23.64
CA ALA A 247 -12.94 -5.24 -23.41
C ALA A 247 -12.78 -4.04 -24.37
N LEU A 248 -11.61 -3.86 -24.98
CA LEU A 248 -11.39 -2.79 -25.96
C LEU A 248 -12.16 -3.02 -27.27
N GLY A 249 -12.74 -1.96 -27.80
CA GLY A 249 -13.27 -1.94 -29.16
C GLY A 249 -12.17 -1.92 -30.23
N PRO A 250 -12.52 -2.15 -31.50
CA PRO A 250 -11.62 -1.90 -32.63
C PRO A 250 -11.07 -0.47 -32.61
N GLY A 251 -9.76 -0.32 -32.64
CA GLY A 251 -9.08 0.97 -32.46
C GLY A 251 -8.94 1.43 -31.01
N GLY A 252 -9.48 0.72 -30.02
CA GLY A 252 -9.37 1.12 -28.61
C GLY A 252 -7.94 1.06 -28.09
N ARG A 253 -7.62 1.86 -27.05
CA ARG A 253 -6.29 1.95 -26.44
C ARG A 253 -6.24 1.42 -25.01
N LEU A 254 -5.24 0.61 -24.74
CA LEU A 254 -4.76 0.29 -23.40
C LEU A 254 -3.61 1.24 -23.07
N ILE A 255 -3.76 2.03 -22.01
CA ILE A 255 -2.81 3.06 -21.58
C ILE A 255 -2.35 2.69 -20.17
N ILE A 256 -1.05 2.53 -19.98
CA ILE A 256 -0.48 2.08 -18.70
C ILE A 256 0.59 3.07 -18.27
N ARG A 257 0.49 3.55 -17.04
CA ARG A 257 1.56 4.21 -16.30
C ARG A 257 1.76 3.50 -14.98
N ASP A 258 2.93 2.90 -14.79
CA ASP A 258 3.19 2.10 -13.58
C ASP A 258 4.67 2.05 -13.22
N GLY A 259 4.96 1.50 -12.03
CA GLY A 259 6.29 1.19 -11.55
C GLY A 259 7.05 0.30 -12.54
N VAL A 260 8.34 0.55 -12.70
CA VAL A 260 9.16 -0.14 -13.72
C VAL A 260 10.52 -0.53 -13.17
N ILE A 261 10.90 -1.78 -13.39
CA ILE A 261 12.28 -2.22 -13.13
C ILE A 261 13.21 -1.56 -14.17
N PRO A 262 14.35 -0.98 -13.77
CA PRO A 262 15.34 -0.46 -14.71
C PRO A 262 15.81 -1.58 -15.66
N GLU A 263 16.08 -1.28 -16.93
CA GLU A 263 16.51 -2.32 -17.89
C GLU A 263 17.81 -3.02 -17.43
N ASP A 264 18.68 -2.26 -16.75
CA ASP A 264 19.90 -2.69 -16.07
C ASP A 264 19.67 -3.10 -14.60
N GLY A 265 18.44 -3.43 -14.20
CA GLY A 265 18.06 -3.65 -12.80
C GLY A 265 18.82 -4.76 -12.06
N GLU A 266 19.45 -5.69 -12.79
CA GLU A 266 20.26 -6.77 -12.22
C GLU A 266 21.71 -6.34 -11.90
N THR A 267 22.13 -5.18 -12.38
CA THR A 267 23.46 -4.64 -12.10
C THR A 267 23.62 -4.34 -10.61
N TRP A 268 24.82 -4.59 -10.10
CA TRP A 268 25.17 -4.27 -8.72
C TRP A 268 25.62 -2.82 -8.63
N GLN A 269 25.27 -2.17 -7.52
CA GLN A 269 25.68 -0.81 -7.22
C GLN A 269 25.87 -0.66 -5.70
N VAL A 270 26.46 0.45 -5.26
CA VAL A 270 26.56 0.82 -3.85
C VAL A 270 25.51 1.88 -3.56
N MET A 271 24.63 1.60 -2.60
CA MET A 271 23.73 2.57 -2.02
C MET A 271 24.30 3.08 -0.70
N GLU A 272 24.38 4.39 -0.56
CA GLU A 272 24.72 5.06 0.69
C GLU A 272 23.46 5.59 1.36
N ILE A 273 23.29 5.26 2.63
CA ILE A 273 22.21 5.77 3.49
C ILE A 273 22.83 6.78 4.47
N LYS A 274 22.28 7.99 4.47
CA LYS A 274 22.92 9.18 5.06
C LYS A 274 22.59 9.41 6.52
N ASP A 275 21.50 8.84 7.02
CA ASP A 275 21.00 9.08 8.37
C ASP A 275 20.47 7.81 9.05
N GLN A 276 20.44 7.84 10.39
CA GLN A 276 20.03 6.71 11.22
C GLN A 276 18.58 6.29 10.99
N ASN A 277 17.65 7.23 10.81
CA ASN A 277 16.25 6.89 10.62
C ASN A 277 16.03 6.14 9.30
N SER A 278 16.68 6.59 8.22
CA SER A 278 16.63 5.91 6.93
C SER A 278 17.28 4.52 6.98
N PHE A 279 18.33 4.32 7.80
CA PHE A 279 18.98 3.02 7.98
C PHE A 279 18.14 2.06 8.83
N ASP A 280 17.48 2.55 9.87
CA ASP A 280 16.53 1.77 10.66
C ASP A 280 15.34 1.34 9.79
N PHE A 281 14.80 2.26 8.99
CA PHE A 281 13.78 1.95 7.99
C PHE A 281 14.26 0.89 6.98
N PHE A 282 15.52 0.97 6.52
CA PHE A 282 16.12 -0.06 5.66
C PHE A 282 16.14 -1.44 6.33
N ASN A 283 16.59 -1.53 7.58
CA ASN A 283 16.62 -2.80 8.31
C ASN A 283 15.20 -3.39 8.46
N SER A 284 14.22 -2.55 8.79
CA SER A 284 12.82 -2.94 8.84
C SER A 284 12.30 -3.37 7.48
N TYR A 285 12.60 -2.63 6.41
CA TYR A 285 12.20 -2.96 5.04
C TYR A 285 12.74 -4.33 4.61
N ILE A 286 14.04 -4.58 4.75
CA ILE A 286 14.66 -5.87 4.38
C ILE A 286 14.05 -7.05 5.15
N SER A 287 13.60 -6.82 6.38
CA SER A 287 13.02 -7.88 7.22
C SER A 287 11.54 -8.16 6.93
N ASN A 288 10.81 -7.19 6.37
CA ASN A 288 9.35 -7.27 6.21
C ASN A 288 8.88 -7.24 4.76
N PHE A 289 9.75 -6.96 3.79
CA PHE A 289 9.37 -6.93 2.38
C PHE A 289 8.92 -8.30 1.89
N GLU A 290 7.66 -8.40 1.46
CA GLU A 290 7.02 -9.66 1.11
C GLU A 290 7.27 -10.08 -0.35
N GLY A 291 7.56 -9.13 -1.23
CA GLY A 291 7.55 -9.36 -2.68
C GLY A 291 8.64 -10.31 -3.19
N ARG A 292 9.86 -10.20 -2.66
CA ARG A 292 10.98 -11.09 -2.99
C ARG A 292 12.10 -10.98 -1.97
N LYS A 293 12.99 -11.97 -1.97
CA LYS A 293 14.26 -11.88 -1.24
C LYS A 293 15.20 -10.91 -1.94
N ILE A 294 15.79 -10.00 -1.16
CA ILE A 294 16.74 -9.00 -1.66
C ILE A 294 18.17 -9.46 -1.38
N PRO A 295 18.97 -9.79 -2.41
CA PRO A 295 20.38 -10.08 -2.23
C PRO A 295 21.16 -8.78 -1.99
N LEU A 296 21.89 -8.72 -0.87
CA LEU A 296 22.66 -7.54 -0.49
C LEU A 296 23.93 -7.91 0.29
N LYS A 297 24.87 -6.98 0.33
CA LYS A 297 26.05 -7.04 1.20
C LYS A 297 26.25 -5.69 1.89
N ILE A 298 26.20 -5.69 3.22
CA ILE A 298 26.55 -4.51 4.02
C ILE A 298 28.08 -4.33 3.93
N LEU A 299 28.52 -3.18 3.43
CA LEU A 299 29.93 -2.80 3.34
C LEU A 299 30.36 -1.99 4.57
N SER A 300 29.47 -1.12 5.05
CA SER A 300 29.59 -0.41 6.33
C SER A 300 28.20 -0.11 6.90
N ASN A 301 28.07 -0.12 8.22
CA ASN A 301 26.86 0.26 8.95
C ASN A 301 27.14 1.32 10.03
N GLU A 302 28.30 1.98 9.96
CA GLU A 302 28.67 3.06 10.86
C GLU A 302 28.01 4.37 10.41
N LEU A 303 27.14 4.91 11.25
CA LEU A 303 26.47 6.19 11.06
C LEU A 303 26.94 7.14 12.17
N ASP A 304 28.01 7.89 11.88
CA ASP A 304 28.57 8.93 12.75
C ASP A 304 28.69 10.24 11.95
N ALA A 305 29.10 11.34 12.60
CA ALA A 305 29.31 12.62 11.94
C ALA A 305 30.26 12.48 10.72
N GLY A 306 29.68 12.53 9.51
CA GLY A 306 30.41 12.41 8.23
C GLY A 306 30.57 10.98 7.69
N LYS A 307 29.96 9.96 8.30
CA LYS A 307 29.95 8.57 7.79
C LYS A 307 28.55 8.14 7.38
N THR A 308 28.46 7.37 6.30
CA THR A 308 27.22 6.80 5.77
C THR A 308 27.25 5.27 5.86
N ALA A 309 26.08 4.66 6.00
CA ALA A 309 25.96 3.21 5.83
C ALA A 309 26.05 2.90 4.33
N ARG A 310 26.88 1.93 3.95
CA ARG A 310 27.12 1.57 2.56
C ARG A 310 26.69 0.13 2.31
N ILE A 311 25.80 -0.07 1.35
CA ILE A 311 25.20 -1.36 1.03
C ILE A 311 25.42 -1.64 -0.45
N ARG A 312 26.06 -2.77 -0.78
CA ARG A 312 26.10 -3.29 -2.15
C ARG A 312 24.81 -4.06 -2.42
N ILE A 313 24.05 -3.64 -3.43
CA ILE A 313 22.69 -4.12 -3.71
C ILE A 313 22.42 -4.06 -5.21
N GLN A 314 21.51 -4.88 -5.73
CA GLN A 314 21.10 -4.78 -7.14
C GLN A 314 20.29 -3.49 -7.37
N ARG A 315 20.41 -2.92 -8.56
CA ARG A 315 19.79 -1.64 -8.91
C ARG A 315 18.27 -1.65 -8.78
N LYS A 316 17.61 -2.76 -9.12
CA LYS A 316 16.16 -2.96 -8.94
C LYS A 316 15.72 -2.99 -7.46
N ASP A 317 16.56 -3.52 -6.57
CA ASP A 317 16.21 -3.67 -5.16
C ASP A 317 16.51 -2.39 -4.38
N ALA A 318 17.57 -1.65 -4.76
CA ALA A 318 17.76 -0.28 -4.31
C ALA A 318 16.57 0.60 -4.71
N MET A 319 16.11 0.48 -5.97
CA MET A 319 14.93 1.19 -6.45
C MET A 319 13.69 0.90 -5.58
N GLU A 320 13.42 -0.37 -5.32
CA GLU A 320 12.28 -0.84 -4.50
C GLU A 320 12.30 -0.18 -3.12
N PHE A 321 13.42 -0.34 -2.40
CA PHE A 321 13.60 0.25 -1.07
C PHE A 321 13.44 1.77 -1.07
N MET A 322 14.14 2.47 -1.97
CA MET A 322 14.15 3.94 -1.99
C MET A 322 12.75 4.52 -2.24
N TYR A 323 11.95 3.88 -3.08
CA TYR A 323 10.60 4.38 -3.36
C TYR A 323 9.64 4.08 -2.22
N THR A 324 9.80 2.97 -1.50
CA THR A 324 9.10 2.75 -0.23
C THR A 324 9.49 3.79 0.83
N LEU A 325 10.79 4.11 0.95
CA LEU A 325 11.30 5.12 1.89
C LEU A 325 10.71 6.53 1.66
N THR A 326 10.29 6.82 0.43
CA THR A 326 9.71 8.12 0.07
C THR A 326 8.36 8.36 0.75
N TRP A 327 7.58 7.31 1.01
CA TRP A 327 6.27 7.40 1.65
C TRP A 327 6.34 7.49 3.18
N GLY A 328 7.47 7.07 3.75
CA GLY A 328 7.74 7.18 5.18
C GLY A 328 7.05 6.12 6.05
N PRO A 329 7.26 6.20 7.38
CA PRO A 329 6.90 5.12 8.31
C PRO A 329 5.40 4.82 8.41
N GLU A 330 4.54 5.82 8.22
CA GLU A 330 3.08 5.66 8.33
C GLU A 330 2.50 4.80 7.21
N SER A 331 3.09 4.83 6.01
CA SER A 331 2.68 3.97 4.90
C SER A 331 3.35 2.60 4.94
N PHE A 332 4.44 2.43 5.68
CA PHE A 332 5.26 1.21 5.66
C PHE A 332 4.48 -0.10 5.79
N PRO A 333 3.51 -0.27 6.72
CA PRO A 333 2.81 -1.55 6.88
C PRO A 333 2.04 -2.01 5.64
N TYR A 334 1.78 -1.08 4.72
CA TYR A 334 1.14 -1.32 3.44
C TYR A 334 2.20 -1.48 2.34
N GLU A 335 3.15 -0.55 2.24
CA GLU A 335 4.16 -0.54 1.17
C GLU A 335 5.06 -1.80 1.17
N VAL A 336 5.38 -2.40 2.32
CA VAL A 336 6.23 -3.62 2.34
C VAL A 336 5.53 -4.87 1.80
N ARG A 337 4.21 -4.81 1.65
CA ARG A 337 3.41 -5.87 1.05
C ARG A 337 3.28 -5.70 -0.46
N GLU A 338 3.82 -4.61 -1.02
CA GLU A 338 3.71 -4.26 -2.42
C GLU A 338 5.08 -4.31 -3.11
N GLN A 339 5.14 -5.01 -4.24
CA GLN A 339 6.28 -4.91 -5.15
C GLN A 339 5.95 -3.92 -6.26
N TYR A 340 6.44 -2.69 -6.10
CA TYR A 340 6.30 -1.58 -7.04
C TYR A 340 6.94 -1.89 -8.40
N GLY A 341 8.17 -2.40 -8.41
CA GLY A 341 8.86 -2.82 -9.62
C GLY A 341 8.49 -4.25 -10.04
N VAL A 342 7.48 -4.43 -10.89
CA VAL A 342 7.06 -5.79 -11.30
C VAL A 342 7.89 -6.33 -12.47
N LEU A 343 8.01 -5.55 -13.55
CA LEU A 343 8.76 -5.93 -14.75
C LEU A 343 9.54 -4.74 -15.32
N LYS A 344 10.54 -5.05 -16.15
CA LYS A 344 11.15 -4.06 -17.05
C LYS A 344 10.15 -3.62 -18.10
N ARG A 345 10.37 -2.44 -18.68
CA ARG A 345 9.52 -1.97 -19.79
C ARG A 345 9.52 -2.95 -20.95
N SER A 346 10.71 -3.45 -21.33
CA SER A 346 10.85 -4.43 -22.42
C SER A 346 10.09 -5.74 -22.14
N GLU A 347 9.97 -6.13 -20.87
CA GLU A 347 9.24 -7.32 -20.43
C GLU A 347 7.73 -7.11 -20.49
N TYR A 348 7.22 -5.95 -20.05
CA TYR A 348 5.81 -5.61 -20.20
C TYR A 348 5.36 -5.59 -21.66
N VAL A 349 6.16 -5.03 -22.56
CA VAL A 349 5.87 -5.03 -24.01
C VAL A 349 5.75 -6.47 -24.53
N ARG A 350 6.70 -7.34 -24.17
CA ARG A 350 6.64 -8.76 -24.54
C ARG A 350 5.41 -9.45 -23.96
N LEU A 351 5.09 -9.20 -22.69
CA LEU A 351 3.93 -9.77 -22.01
C LEU A 351 2.63 -9.42 -22.74
N ILE A 352 2.40 -8.14 -23.06
CA ILE A 352 1.19 -7.68 -23.74
C ILE A 352 1.09 -8.30 -25.14
N HIS A 353 2.20 -8.36 -25.89
CA HIS A 353 2.22 -9.03 -27.19
C HIS A 353 1.90 -10.52 -27.12
N ASN A 354 2.43 -11.24 -26.11
CA ASN A 354 2.13 -12.65 -25.92
C ASN A 354 0.65 -12.87 -25.58
N ILE A 355 0.10 -12.09 -24.65
CA ILE A 355 -1.33 -12.15 -24.28
C ILE A 355 -2.20 -11.92 -25.52
N ALA A 356 -1.88 -10.88 -26.28
CA ALA A 356 -2.62 -10.50 -27.47
C ALA A 356 -2.56 -11.60 -28.53
N ALA A 357 -1.39 -12.19 -28.78
CA ALA A 357 -1.22 -13.29 -29.74
C ALA A 357 -2.01 -14.53 -29.34
N GLU A 358 -1.95 -14.93 -28.06
CA GLU A 358 -2.67 -16.09 -27.55
C GLU A 358 -4.20 -15.92 -27.59
N ARG A 359 -4.69 -14.68 -27.42
CA ARG A 359 -6.12 -14.33 -27.51
C ARG A 359 -6.55 -13.97 -28.93
N GLY A 360 -5.66 -14.00 -29.92
CA GLY A 360 -5.96 -13.64 -31.31
C GLY A 360 -6.32 -12.16 -31.50
N ILE A 361 -5.85 -11.28 -30.61
CA ILE A 361 -6.15 -9.84 -30.62
C ILE A 361 -4.98 -9.11 -31.29
N PRO A 362 -5.18 -8.49 -32.46
CA PRO A 362 -4.11 -7.73 -33.09
C PRO A 362 -3.89 -6.42 -32.33
N VAL A 363 -2.70 -6.24 -31.75
CA VAL A 363 -2.31 -5.00 -31.05
C VAL A 363 -1.07 -4.38 -31.69
N LEU A 364 -0.95 -3.06 -31.59
CA LEU A 364 0.25 -2.32 -31.95
C LEU A 364 0.66 -1.41 -30.79
N GLU A 365 1.94 -1.42 -30.42
CA GLU A 365 2.46 -0.40 -29.52
C GLU A 365 2.41 0.97 -30.23
N THR A 366 1.77 1.94 -29.58
CA THR A 366 1.73 3.32 -30.03
C THR A 366 3.01 4.02 -29.58
N PRO A 367 3.70 4.77 -30.46
CA PRO A 367 4.89 5.51 -30.07
C PRO A 367 4.62 6.48 -28.92
N VAL A 368 5.42 6.36 -27.88
CA VAL A 368 5.48 7.28 -26.74
C VAL A 368 6.82 8.04 -26.82
N PRO A 369 6.87 9.35 -26.49
CA PRO A 369 8.11 10.11 -26.44
C PRO A 369 9.22 9.35 -25.68
N PRO A 370 10.46 9.29 -26.19
CA PRO A 370 11.53 8.50 -25.57
C PRO A 370 11.71 8.76 -24.08
N GLU A 371 11.58 10.02 -23.66
CA GLU A 371 11.73 10.47 -22.28
C GLU A 371 10.55 10.11 -21.36
N TRP A 372 9.47 9.52 -21.90
CA TRP A 372 8.33 9.02 -21.11
C TRP A 372 8.27 7.48 -21.08
N ARG A 373 9.10 6.80 -21.89
CA ARG A 373 9.10 5.33 -21.97
C ARG A 373 9.49 4.70 -20.64
N SER A 374 10.45 5.29 -19.94
CA SER A 374 10.86 4.96 -18.59
C SER A 374 11.53 6.21 -18.02
N TYR A 375 11.05 6.71 -16.88
CA TYR A 375 11.44 8.01 -16.37
C TYR A 375 11.39 8.07 -14.84
N LEU A 376 12.16 9.00 -14.27
CA LEU A 376 12.18 9.29 -12.85
C LEU A 376 11.25 10.47 -12.53
N GLN A 377 10.26 10.24 -11.69
CA GLN A 377 9.39 11.30 -11.17
C GLN A 377 10.14 12.18 -10.17
N GLN A 378 10.08 13.49 -10.36
CA GLN A 378 10.82 14.49 -9.56
C GLN A 378 10.46 14.50 -8.07
N GLY A 379 9.28 13.98 -7.71
CA GLY A 379 8.89 13.79 -6.31
C GLY A 379 9.84 12.86 -5.55
N TYR A 380 10.32 11.78 -6.20
CA TYR A 380 11.28 10.87 -5.58
C TYR A 380 12.63 11.55 -5.35
N VAL A 381 13.13 12.30 -6.35
CA VAL A 381 14.40 13.03 -6.24
C VAL A 381 14.40 13.95 -5.01
N ARG A 382 13.37 14.80 -4.88
CA ARG A 382 13.27 15.75 -3.77
C ARG A 382 13.19 15.08 -2.40
N ASN A 383 12.53 13.93 -2.30
CA ASN A 383 12.37 13.22 -1.03
C ASN A 383 13.59 12.38 -0.63
N LEU A 384 14.43 12.01 -1.59
CA LEU A 384 15.54 11.08 -1.39
C LEU A 384 16.92 11.72 -1.41
N GLN A 385 17.08 12.89 -2.03
CA GLN A 385 18.37 13.56 -2.20
C GLN A 385 19.18 13.69 -0.89
N ASP A 386 18.51 13.88 0.25
CA ASP A 386 19.16 14.07 1.56
C ASP A 386 19.23 12.78 2.39
N LYS A 387 18.64 11.68 1.91
CA LYS A 387 18.55 10.39 2.63
C LYS A 387 19.46 9.33 2.03
N VAL A 388 19.60 9.32 0.71
CA VAL A 388 20.32 8.28 -0.03
C VAL A 388 21.16 8.85 -1.16
N ALA A 389 22.22 8.14 -1.52
CA ALA A 389 22.99 8.36 -2.75
C ALA A 389 23.32 6.99 -3.37
N LEU A 390 23.51 6.95 -4.69
CA LEU A 390 23.89 5.75 -5.41
C LEU A 390 25.23 5.94 -6.10
N PHE A 391 26.02 4.88 -6.14
CA PHE A 391 27.30 4.82 -6.82
C PHE A 391 27.39 3.53 -7.63
N ASP A 392 27.95 3.59 -8.82
CA ASP A 392 28.25 2.39 -9.60
C ASP A 392 29.41 1.58 -8.96
N GLU A 393 29.79 0.46 -9.59
CA GLU A 393 30.87 -0.40 -9.06
C GLU A 393 32.25 0.26 -9.13
N ASP A 394 32.42 1.28 -9.97
CA ASP A 394 33.65 2.07 -10.08
C ASP A 394 33.69 3.24 -9.08
N GLY A 395 32.64 3.39 -8.26
CA GLY A 395 32.50 4.41 -7.23
C GLY A 395 32.11 5.79 -7.77
N GLN A 396 31.63 5.88 -9.02
CA GLN A 396 31.09 7.11 -9.58
C GLN A 396 29.63 7.28 -9.17
N GLU A 397 29.20 8.52 -8.93
CA GLU A 397 27.81 8.80 -8.56
C GLU A 397 26.87 8.38 -9.69
N ALA A 398 25.86 7.58 -9.35
CA ALA A 398 24.88 7.05 -10.26
C ALA A 398 23.53 7.73 -10.05
N PRO A 399 22.76 8.01 -11.12
CA PRO A 399 21.43 8.59 -10.98
C PRO A 399 20.48 7.57 -10.34
N PHE A 400 19.48 8.10 -9.63
CA PHE A 400 18.35 7.28 -9.21
C PHE A 400 17.70 6.59 -10.42
N PRO A 401 17.26 5.33 -10.28
CA PRO A 401 16.70 4.61 -11.40
C PRO A 401 15.38 5.25 -11.87
N PRO A 402 14.83 4.84 -13.02
CA PRO A 402 13.46 5.21 -13.35
C PRO A 402 12.48 4.81 -12.24
N SER A 403 11.41 5.57 -12.07
CA SER A 403 10.32 5.21 -11.16
C SER A 403 9.09 4.72 -11.90
N ASN A 404 8.84 5.23 -13.10
CA ASN A 404 7.64 4.90 -13.84
C ASN A 404 7.92 4.68 -15.33
N MET A 405 7.03 3.95 -16.00
CA MET A 405 7.00 3.84 -17.45
C MET A 405 5.65 4.28 -18.00
N ILE A 406 5.59 4.60 -19.30
CA ILE A 406 4.34 4.69 -20.05
C ILE A 406 4.35 3.69 -21.21
N LEU A 407 3.27 2.92 -21.31
CA LEU A 407 2.95 2.03 -22.43
C LEU A 407 1.59 2.38 -23.00
N VAL A 408 1.48 2.34 -24.32
CA VAL A 408 0.22 2.57 -25.03
C VAL A 408 0.10 1.52 -26.11
N PHE A 409 -0.96 0.71 -26.06
CA PHE A 409 -1.25 -0.31 -27.06
C PHE A 409 -2.61 -0.02 -27.69
N GLU A 410 -2.66 -0.01 -29.02
CA GLU A 410 -3.89 0.12 -29.77
C GLU A 410 -4.33 -1.23 -30.32
N LYS A 411 -5.57 -1.64 -30.05
CA LYS A 411 -6.20 -2.80 -30.67
C LYS A 411 -6.53 -2.44 -32.11
N LYS A 412 -5.92 -3.13 -33.08
CA LYS A 412 -6.17 -2.82 -34.50
C LYS A 412 -7.63 -3.06 -34.83
N SER A 413 -8.20 -2.16 -35.62
CA SER A 413 -9.44 -2.48 -36.32
C SER A 413 -9.18 -3.65 -37.27
N GLU A 414 -10.06 -4.64 -37.29
CA GLU A 414 -10.01 -5.66 -38.33
C GLU A 414 -9.96 -4.95 -39.68
N LEU A 415 -8.88 -5.18 -40.44
CA LEU A 415 -8.85 -4.81 -41.84
C LEU A 415 -10.06 -5.50 -42.47
N LYS A 416 -11.06 -4.73 -42.89
CA LYS A 416 -12.04 -5.21 -43.86
C LYS A 416 -11.24 -5.61 -45.09
N ILE A 417 -10.83 -6.87 -45.17
CA ILE A 417 -10.35 -7.46 -46.40
C ILE A 417 -11.57 -7.46 -47.31
N SER A 418 -11.67 -6.45 -48.17
CA SER A 418 -12.57 -6.53 -49.32
C SER A 418 -12.22 -7.83 -50.05
N PRO A 419 -13.19 -8.70 -50.37
CA PRO A 419 -12.90 -9.98 -51.00
C PRO A 419 -12.24 -9.71 -52.35
N LYS A 420 -10.91 -9.81 -52.41
CA LYS A 420 -10.21 -9.91 -53.69
C LYS A 420 -10.61 -11.26 -54.28
N LYS A 421 -11.12 -11.16 -55.52
CA LYS A 421 -11.62 -12.25 -56.36
C LYS A 421 -10.82 -13.54 -56.20
N ALA A 422 -11.57 -14.62 -56.08
CA ALA A 422 -11.11 -16.00 -56.04
C ALA A 422 -10.03 -16.30 -57.08
N GLY A 423 -8.95 -16.94 -56.63
CA GLY A 423 -7.92 -17.54 -57.47
C GLY A 423 -7.45 -18.85 -56.85
N ALA A 424 -7.93 -19.95 -57.42
CA ALA A 424 -7.40 -21.32 -57.39
C ALA A 424 -6.94 -21.93 -56.04
N VAL A 425 -7.79 -22.81 -55.52
CA VAL A 425 -7.51 -23.80 -54.49
C VAL A 425 -6.48 -24.83 -55.00
N SER A 426 -5.35 -24.97 -54.31
CA SER A 426 -4.54 -26.20 -54.37
C SER A 426 -4.71 -26.98 -53.07
N LYS A 427 -5.35 -28.16 -53.17
CA LYS A 427 -5.55 -29.12 -52.10
C LYS A 427 -4.19 -29.58 -51.54
N VAL A 428 -3.97 -29.37 -50.24
CA VAL A 428 -2.99 -30.15 -49.47
C VAL A 428 -3.70 -30.77 -48.27
N SER A 429 -3.45 -32.07 -48.11
CA SER A 429 -4.13 -33.04 -47.27
C SER A 429 -3.98 -32.80 -45.77
N LEU A 430 -5.11 -32.75 -45.06
CA LEU A 430 -5.20 -32.90 -43.60
C LEU A 430 -5.04 -34.37 -43.23
N ARG A 431 -3.91 -34.72 -42.57
CA ARG A 431 -3.78 -35.97 -41.81
C ARG A 431 -4.34 -35.76 -40.41
N LYS A 432 -5.30 -36.61 -40.03
CA LYS A 432 -5.83 -36.77 -38.67
C LYS A 432 -4.70 -37.14 -37.70
N ALA A 433 -4.48 -36.34 -36.67
CA ALA A 433 -3.75 -36.74 -35.47
C ALA A 433 -4.74 -37.05 -34.35
N ARG A 434 -4.48 -38.15 -33.64
CA ARG A 434 -5.35 -38.80 -32.66
C ARG A 434 -5.44 -38.00 -31.36
N ALA A 435 -6.60 -38.15 -30.72
CA ALA A 435 -6.84 -37.77 -29.34
C ALA A 435 -6.11 -38.74 -28.40
N GLU A 436 -5.33 -38.23 -27.46
CA GLU A 436 -4.99 -38.87 -26.18
C GLU A 436 -4.28 -37.82 -25.29
N ASP A 437 -4.50 -37.93 -23.98
CA ASP A 437 -3.89 -37.20 -22.86
C ASP A 437 -4.56 -35.90 -22.35
N VAL A 438 -5.66 -36.08 -21.60
CA VAL A 438 -6.22 -35.11 -20.64
C VAL A 438 -5.98 -35.63 -19.21
N PRO A 439 -5.29 -34.89 -18.31
CA PRO A 439 -5.21 -35.27 -16.90
C PRO A 439 -6.50 -34.97 -16.13
N LYS A 440 -6.85 -35.92 -15.27
CA LYS A 440 -8.06 -36.02 -14.45
C LYS A 440 -8.22 -34.85 -13.44
N ILE A 441 -9.35 -34.17 -13.52
CA ILE A 441 -9.85 -33.25 -12.48
C ILE A 441 -10.46 -34.08 -11.34
N ILE A 442 -9.88 -33.97 -10.13
CA ILE A 442 -10.46 -34.51 -8.90
C ILE A 442 -11.57 -33.56 -8.45
N ARG A 443 -12.78 -34.11 -8.31
CA ARG A 443 -14.02 -33.42 -7.91
C ARG A 443 -14.28 -33.77 -6.43
N ILE A 444 -14.16 -32.79 -5.52
CA ILE A 444 -14.57 -32.98 -4.12
C ILE A 444 -16.02 -32.51 -3.96
N ILE A 445 -16.86 -33.45 -3.52
CA ILE A 445 -18.28 -33.27 -3.21
C ILE A 445 -18.38 -33.00 -1.70
N HIS A 446 -19.05 -31.91 -1.31
CA HIS A 446 -19.37 -31.63 0.10
C HIS A 446 -20.85 -31.95 0.35
N SER A 447 -21.13 -32.93 1.20
CA SER A 447 -22.49 -33.33 1.60
C SER A 447 -22.90 -32.65 2.91
N LYS A 448 -24.06 -31.99 2.91
CA LYS A 448 -24.75 -31.50 4.11
C LYS A 448 -25.26 -32.68 4.94
N ASN A 449 -25.03 -32.67 6.26
CA ASN A 449 -25.78 -33.51 7.19
C ASN A 449 -26.45 -32.66 8.27
N ASN A 450 -27.78 -32.70 8.25
CA ASN A 450 -28.69 -32.28 9.30
C ASN A 450 -28.78 -33.39 10.36
N ARG A 451 -28.64 -33.07 11.65
CA ARG A 451 -29.34 -33.80 12.73
C ARG A 451 -29.78 -32.87 13.86
N LYS A 452 -31.08 -32.94 14.16
CA LYS A 452 -31.76 -32.49 15.39
C LYS A 452 -32.02 -33.71 16.27
N ALA A 453 -31.94 -33.57 17.60
CA ALA A 453 -32.80 -34.15 18.65
C ALA A 453 -32.30 -33.68 20.05
N PHE A 454 -33.10 -32.95 20.85
CA PHE A 454 -33.93 -33.39 22.00
C PHE A 454 -33.13 -34.15 23.10
N GLY A 455 -33.16 -33.88 24.42
CA GLY A 455 -33.85 -32.92 25.31
C GLY A 455 -33.67 -33.34 26.81
N LEU A 456 -33.96 -32.41 27.74
CA LEU A 456 -34.38 -32.55 29.17
C LEU A 456 -33.37 -32.59 30.37
N VAL A 457 -33.49 -31.51 31.18
CA VAL A 457 -33.68 -31.37 32.66
C VAL A 457 -32.55 -31.62 33.67
N GLY A 458 -32.30 -30.61 34.52
CA GLY A 458 -31.76 -30.74 35.89
C GLY A 458 -31.33 -29.41 36.53
N GLN A 459 -32.03 -28.97 37.59
CA GLN A 459 -31.80 -27.74 38.37
C GLN A 459 -30.60 -27.85 39.35
N SER A 460 -29.90 -26.73 39.65
CA SER A 460 -29.78 -26.14 41.02
C SER A 460 -28.66 -25.07 41.15
N SER A 461 -29.05 -23.87 41.60
CA SER A 461 -28.39 -22.87 42.48
C SER A 461 -26.86 -22.75 42.62
N GLY A 462 -26.35 -21.51 42.47
CA GLY A 462 -25.08 -21.06 43.11
C GLY A 462 -24.40 -19.88 42.38
N SER A 463 -24.22 -18.75 43.05
CA SER A 463 -23.80 -17.46 42.50
C SER A 463 -22.31 -17.35 42.08
N ALA A 464 -22.12 -16.96 40.83
CA ALA A 464 -21.08 -16.12 40.22
C ALA A 464 -19.69 -15.96 40.90
N ARG A 465 -18.68 -16.61 40.30
CA ARG A 465 -17.34 -16.05 40.04
C ARG A 465 -16.94 -16.45 38.63
N GLN A 466 -16.92 -15.50 37.70
CA GLN A 466 -16.50 -15.75 36.32
C GLN A 466 -14.97 -15.60 36.26
N VAL A 467 -14.27 -16.73 36.41
CA VAL A 467 -12.87 -16.87 35.99
C VAL A 467 -12.92 -17.42 34.58
N ASN A 468 -12.47 -16.65 33.59
CA ASN A 468 -12.36 -17.14 32.23
C ASN A 468 -11.12 -18.04 32.12
N GLU A 469 -11.29 -19.34 32.33
CA GLU A 469 -10.34 -20.36 31.87
C GLU A 469 -10.64 -20.70 30.41
N TYR A 470 -9.70 -20.41 29.52
CA TYR A 470 -9.79 -20.83 28.12
C TYR A 470 -9.09 -22.19 27.95
N ARG A 471 -9.88 -23.23 27.66
CA ARG A 471 -9.38 -24.55 27.26
C ARG A 471 -9.48 -24.66 25.73
N LEU A 472 -8.33 -24.83 25.08
CA LEU A 472 -8.24 -25.18 23.66
C LEU A 472 -8.51 -26.68 23.49
N GLU A 473 -9.64 -27.03 22.88
CA GLU A 473 -9.90 -28.38 22.38
C GLU A 473 -9.57 -28.42 20.88
N LEU A 474 -8.49 -29.11 20.53
CA LEU A 474 -8.18 -29.44 19.14
C LEU A 474 -9.11 -30.56 18.66
N PRO A 475 -9.69 -30.49 17.45
CA PRO A 475 -10.46 -31.60 16.91
C PRO A 475 -9.55 -32.81 16.73
N SER A 476 -9.98 -33.96 17.26
CA SER A 476 -9.36 -35.24 17.00
C SER A 476 -9.36 -35.52 15.49
N LEU A 477 -8.16 -35.70 14.93
CA LEU A 477 -7.97 -36.31 13.63
C LEU A 477 -8.49 -37.75 13.70
N ASN A 478 -9.53 -38.05 12.92
CA ASN A 478 -9.89 -39.39 12.49
C ASN A 478 -9.97 -39.41 10.97
#